data_AF-A0A9Q4MU31-F1
#
_entry.id   AF-A0A9Q4MU31-F1
#
_cell.length_a   1.000
_cell.length_b   1.000
_cell.length_c   1.000
_cell.angle_alpha   90.00
_cell.angle_beta   90.00
_cell.angle_gamma   90.00
#
_symmetry.space_group_name_H-M   'P 1'
#
loop_
_entity.id
_entity.type
_entity.pdbx_description
1 polymer ?
#
loop_
_entity_poly.entity_id
_entity_poly.type
_entity_poly.pdbx_seq_one_letter_code
_entity_poly.pdbx_strand_id
1 'polypeptide(L)'
;VRIKFTIPDAYLYLLRAKDPRFLVEFDTFKGHVFQAKLEEYLDISTDGTGIPVSITIDDPSFDRDLYAVKPGFTCSIRFTADVGPLVQDSWTIVPLSAVFGESEGNKMYVWVVEDNKVHKREVTVNAPTGEAQALISEGLKPGEKIVIAGVYQLVEGESITTVDR
;
A
#
# COMPACT_ATOMS: atom_id res chain seq x y z
N VAL A 1 -9.21 13.44 20.84
CA VAL A 1 -7.81 13.14 21.24
C VAL A 1 -6.97 13.17 19.99
N ARG A 2 -5.85 13.91 19.96
CA ARG A 2 -4.95 14.01 18.80
C ARG A 2 -3.83 12.98 18.94
N ILE A 3 -3.53 12.28 17.85
CA ILE A 3 -2.51 11.24 17.76
C ILE A 3 -1.58 11.60 16.61
N LYS A 4 -0.27 11.43 16.83
CA LYS A 4 0.77 11.69 15.84
C LYS A 4 1.55 10.43 15.56
N PHE A 5 1.80 10.15 14.29
CA PHE A 5 2.60 9.01 13.83
C PHE A 5 3.27 9.37 12.50
N THR A 6 4.19 8.51 12.07
CA THR A 6 4.89 8.67 10.80
C THR A 6 4.59 7.46 9.92
N ILE A 7 4.24 7.69 8.66
CA ILE A 7 4.12 6.62 7.66
C ILE A 7 5.30 6.66 6.70
N PRO A 8 5.73 5.52 6.14
CA PRO A 8 6.63 5.49 5.00
C PRO A 8 6.12 6.30 3.81
N ASP A 9 7.02 6.96 3.09
CA ASP A 9 6.78 7.70 1.84
C ASP A 9 5.94 6.93 0.83
N ALA A 10 6.24 5.64 0.71
CA ALA A 10 5.60 4.75 -0.23
C ALA A 10 4.08 4.63 0.01
N TYR A 11 3.57 5.03 1.19
CA TYR A 11 2.14 5.03 1.54
C TYR A 11 1.45 6.40 1.41
N LEU A 12 2.13 7.44 0.90
CA LEU A 12 1.53 8.77 0.69
C LEU A 12 0.22 8.71 -0.12
N TYR A 13 0.19 7.83 -1.12
CA TYR A 13 -0.98 7.66 -1.98
C TYR A 13 -2.23 7.27 -1.19
N LEU A 14 -2.10 6.51 -0.10
CA LEU A 14 -3.23 6.12 0.74
C LEU A 14 -3.84 7.33 1.45
N LEU A 15 -3.04 8.33 1.86
CA LEU A 15 -3.54 9.56 2.49
C LEU A 15 -4.28 10.46 1.49
N ARG A 16 -3.92 10.39 0.20
CA ARG A 16 -4.59 11.13 -0.88
C ARG A 16 -5.89 10.46 -1.34
N ALA A 17 -6.19 9.26 -0.84
CA ALA A 17 -7.38 8.52 -1.24
C ALA A 17 -8.66 9.22 -0.84
N LYS A 18 -9.75 8.86 -1.51
CA LYS A 18 -11.07 9.35 -1.14
C LYS A 18 -11.47 8.68 0.18
N ASP A 19 -11.72 9.49 1.19
CA ASP A 19 -12.21 9.08 2.52
C ASP A 19 -11.31 8.05 3.25
N PRO A 20 -10.06 8.40 3.59
CA PRO A 20 -9.17 7.52 4.37
C PRO A 20 -9.78 7.24 5.75
N ARG A 21 -9.82 5.97 6.14
CA ARG A 21 -10.37 5.52 7.44
C ARG A 21 -9.26 5.07 8.37
N PHE A 22 -9.26 5.62 9.58
CA PHE A 22 -8.33 5.27 10.64
C PHE A 22 -9.10 4.64 11.79
N LEU A 23 -8.65 3.46 12.20
CA LEU A 23 -9.13 2.77 13.39
C LEU A 23 -8.00 2.74 14.41
N VAL A 24 -8.26 3.28 15.60
CA VAL A 24 -7.28 3.40 16.67
C VAL A 24 -7.66 2.47 17.81
N GLU A 25 -6.68 1.70 18.27
CA GLU A 25 -6.77 0.91 19.49
C GLU A 25 -5.65 1.33 20.43
N PHE A 26 -6.00 1.92 21.59
CA PHE A 26 -5.01 2.33 22.58
C PHE A 26 -4.51 1.11 23.35
N ASP A 27 -3.20 1.01 23.57
CA ASP A 27 -2.60 -0.17 24.22
C ASP A 27 -3.10 -0.35 25.66
N THR A 28 -3.45 0.77 26.31
CA THR A 28 -4.04 0.81 27.67
C THR A 28 -5.49 0.32 27.70
N PHE A 29 -6.21 0.38 26.58
CA PHE A 29 -7.65 0.09 26.48
C PHE A 29 -7.92 -0.96 25.38
N LYS A 30 -7.22 -2.09 25.45
CA LYS A 30 -7.34 -3.18 24.48
C LYS A 30 -8.79 -3.65 24.30
N GLY A 31 -9.11 -4.09 23.10
CA GLY A 31 -10.46 -4.54 22.73
C GLY A 31 -11.43 -3.39 22.40
N HIS A 32 -11.01 -2.13 22.55
CA HIS A 32 -11.80 -0.97 22.18
C HIS A 32 -11.15 -0.27 20.99
N VAL A 33 -11.89 -0.21 19.88
CA VAL A 33 -11.44 0.38 18.63
C VAL A 33 -12.30 1.61 18.37
N PHE A 34 -11.64 2.73 18.10
CA PHE A 34 -12.29 4.01 17.85
C PHE A 34 -11.95 4.52 16.46
N GLN A 35 -12.96 5.09 15.79
CA GLN A 35 -12.74 5.81 14.54
C GLN A 35 -11.97 7.11 14.78
N ALA A 36 -11.11 7.44 13.83
CA ALA A 36 -10.39 8.70 13.78
C ALA A 36 -10.42 9.28 12.37
N LYS A 37 -10.35 10.61 12.30
CA LYS A 37 -10.22 11.35 11.04
C LYS A 37 -8.83 11.92 10.86
N LEU A 38 -8.40 12.00 9.60
CA LEU A 38 -7.22 12.75 9.20
C LEU A 38 -7.42 14.22 9.56
N GLU A 39 -6.44 14.81 10.26
CA GLU A 39 -6.44 16.22 10.59
C GLU A 39 -5.46 16.98 9.71
N GLU A 40 -4.21 16.50 9.63
CA GLU A 40 -3.16 17.07 8.79
C GLU A 40 -2.08 16.04 8.50
N TYR A 41 -1.36 16.22 7.39
CA TYR A 41 -0.08 15.57 7.12
C TYR A 41 0.84 16.57 6.43
N LEU A 42 2.15 16.38 6.60
CA LEU A 42 3.15 17.23 5.95
C LEU A 42 3.69 16.52 4.71
N ASP A 43 3.32 17.02 3.52
CA ASP A 43 3.82 16.52 2.22
C ASP A 43 5.23 17.05 1.90
N ILE A 44 6.11 16.96 2.90
CA ILE A 44 7.52 17.33 2.84
C ILE A 44 8.30 16.18 3.48
N SER A 45 8.42 15.08 2.74
CA SER A 45 9.42 14.08 3.09
C SER A 45 10.76 14.57 2.59
N THR A 46 11.54 15.12 3.51
CA THR A 46 12.95 15.38 3.26
C THR A 46 13.71 14.18 3.86
N ASP A 47 14.57 13.57 3.03
CA ASP A 47 15.55 12.54 3.43
C ASP A 47 15.00 11.18 3.92
N GLY A 48 13.82 10.75 3.46
CA GLY A 48 13.30 9.40 3.77
C GLY A 48 12.95 9.19 5.24
N THR A 49 12.66 10.30 5.94
CA THR A 49 12.23 10.30 7.34
C THR A 49 10.77 9.90 7.52
N GLY A 50 10.06 9.64 6.42
CA GLY A 50 8.63 9.36 6.38
C GLY A 50 7.78 10.63 6.48
N ILE A 51 6.47 10.44 6.39
CA ILE A 51 5.47 11.51 6.36
C ILE A 51 4.83 11.61 7.74
N PRO A 52 5.01 12.74 8.45
CA PRO A 52 4.31 12.99 9.71
C PRO A 52 2.81 13.17 9.46
N VAL A 53 1.99 12.42 10.19
CA VAL A 53 0.53 12.42 10.12
C VAL A 53 -0.06 12.70 11.50
N SER A 54 -1.04 13.60 11.54
CA SER A 54 -1.90 13.84 12.70
C SER A 54 -3.32 13.36 12.40
N ILE A 55 -3.87 12.53 13.30
CA ILE A 55 -5.28 12.13 13.29
C ILE A 55 -5.95 12.54 14.60
N THR A 56 -7.27 12.73 14.56
CA THR A 56 -8.07 13.00 15.75
C THR A 56 -9.19 11.98 15.88
N ILE A 57 -9.34 11.40 17.08
CA ILE A 57 -10.47 10.51 17.41
C ILE A 57 -11.78 11.24 17.15
N ASP A 58 -12.63 10.62 16.34
CA ASP A 58 -13.91 11.12 15.87
C ASP A 58 -14.93 9.98 15.90
N ASP A 59 -15.18 9.46 17.10
CA ASP A 59 -16.07 8.33 17.34
C ASP A 59 -17.04 8.68 18.49
N PRO A 60 -18.36 8.61 18.27
CA PRO A 60 -19.35 8.82 19.33
C PRO A 60 -19.21 7.88 20.52
N SER A 61 -18.63 6.69 20.35
CA SER A 61 -18.41 5.74 21.44
C SER A 61 -17.20 6.09 22.31
N PHE A 62 -16.41 7.10 21.93
CA PHE A 62 -15.24 7.52 22.68
C PHE A 62 -15.64 8.46 23.84
N ASP A 63 -15.95 7.86 24.97
CA ASP A 63 -16.16 8.57 26.24
C ASP A 63 -14.80 8.98 26.86
N ARG A 64 -14.57 10.29 27.01
CA ARG A 64 -13.30 10.83 27.52
C ARG A 64 -13.07 10.58 29.01
N ASP A 65 -14.14 10.40 29.78
CA ASP A 65 -14.06 10.15 31.21
C ASP A 65 -13.76 8.67 31.47
N LEU A 66 -14.34 7.77 30.66
CA LEU A 66 -14.05 6.34 30.69
C LEU A 66 -12.66 6.02 30.11
N TYR A 67 -12.33 6.60 28.94
CA TYR A 67 -11.08 6.38 28.23
C TYR A 67 -10.17 7.60 28.41
N ALA A 68 -9.65 7.76 29.63
CA ALA A 68 -8.78 8.87 30.02
C ALA A 68 -7.36 8.77 29.40
N VAL A 69 -7.27 8.92 28.07
CA VAL A 69 -6.02 8.90 27.31
C VAL A 69 -5.18 10.13 27.65
N LYS A 70 -3.91 9.91 27.99
CA LYS A 70 -2.95 10.97 28.34
C LYS A 70 -1.80 11.06 27.33
N PRO A 71 -1.12 12.22 27.24
CA PRO A 71 0.11 12.34 26.46
C PRO A 71 1.13 11.25 26.84
N GLY A 72 1.76 10.66 25.83
CA GLY A 72 2.71 9.54 25.99
C GLY A 72 2.08 8.15 25.91
N PHE A 73 0.75 8.03 25.84
CA PHE A 73 0.11 6.74 25.56
C PHE A 73 0.41 6.29 24.13
N THR A 74 0.60 4.98 23.98
CA THR A 74 0.80 4.32 22.69
C THR A 74 -0.51 3.69 22.20
N CYS A 75 -0.60 3.53 20.88
CA CYS A 75 -1.75 2.93 20.22
C CYS A 75 -1.32 2.23 18.93
N SER A 76 -2.13 1.26 18.52
CA SER A 76 -2.08 0.67 17.20
C SER A 76 -3.06 1.37 16.27
N ILE A 77 -2.63 1.67 15.05
CA ILE A 77 -3.43 2.34 14.02
C ILE A 77 -3.62 1.36 12.87
N ARG A 78 -4.87 1.01 12.58
CA ARG A 78 -5.25 0.33 11.34
C ARG A 78 -5.71 1.39 10.35
N PHE A 79 -5.01 1.46 9.23
CA PHE A 79 -5.28 2.41 8.17
C PHE A 79 -5.84 1.69 6.96
N THR A 80 -7.01 2.13 6.49
CA THR A 80 -7.66 1.60 5.29
C THR A 80 -8.11 2.75 4.40
N ALA A 81 -7.91 2.59 3.10
CA ALA A 81 -8.30 3.58 2.11
C ALA A 81 -8.85 2.86 0.89
N ASP A 82 -9.92 3.39 0.30
CA ASP A 82 -10.35 2.96 -1.02
C ASP A 82 -9.45 3.63 -2.07
N VAL A 83 -8.56 2.83 -2.63
CA VAL A 83 -7.64 3.27 -3.68
C VAL A 83 -8.25 3.14 -5.07
N GLY A 84 -9.44 2.55 -5.23
CA GLY A 84 -10.13 2.42 -6.51
C GLY A 84 -10.26 3.76 -7.26
N PRO A 85 -10.69 4.86 -6.62
CA PRO A 85 -10.75 6.19 -7.24
C PRO A 85 -9.37 6.82 -7.52
N LEU A 86 -8.31 6.36 -6.86
CA LEU A 86 -6.93 6.82 -7.07
C LEU A 86 -6.18 6.01 -8.13
N VAL A 87 -6.63 4.78 -8.38
CA VAL A 87 -6.24 4.01 -9.55
C VAL A 87 -6.74 4.84 -10.73
N GLN A 88 -5.88 5.77 -11.18
CA GLN A 88 -6.02 6.36 -12.50
C GLN A 88 -6.17 5.20 -13.50
N ASP A 89 -6.84 5.40 -14.63
CA ASP A 89 -7.02 4.36 -15.66
C ASP A 89 -5.71 3.66 -16.08
N SER A 90 -4.54 4.18 -15.70
CA SER A 90 -3.21 3.63 -15.92
C SER A 90 -2.66 2.70 -14.82
N TRP A 91 -3.14 2.73 -13.57
CA TRP A 91 -2.56 1.93 -12.48
C TRP A 91 -3.12 0.50 -12.47
N THR A 92 -2.29 -0.48 -12.17
CA THR A 92 -2.66 -1.91 -12.24
C THR A 92 -2.37 -2.62 -10.92
N ILE A 93 -3.33 -3.39 -10.40
CA ILE A 93 -3.11 -4.26 -9.24
C ILE A 93 -2.68 -5.64 -9.75
N VAL A 94 -1.56 -6.14 -9.26
CA VAL A 94 -1.02 -7.45 -9.63
C VAL A 94 -0.72 -8.29 -8.37
N PRO A 95 -0.70 -9.63 -8.45
CA PRO A 95 -0.19 -10.45 -7.37
C PRO A 95 1.26 -10.11 -7.06
N LEU A 96 1.64 -10.05 -5.77
CA LEU A 96 3.02 -9.77 -5.37
C LEU A 96 4.00 -10.81 -5.94
N SER A 97 3.55 -12.05 -6.15
CA SER A 97 4.34 -13.14 -6.74
C SER A 97 4.71 -12.92 -8.22
N ALA A 98 4.07 -11.97 -8.90
CA ALA A 98 4.39 -11.60 -10.28
C ALA A 98 5.55 -10.60 -10.38
N VAL A 99 5.87 -9.91 -9.27
CA VAL A 99 6.87 -8.85 -9.21
C VAL A 99 8.18 -9.43 -8.69
N PHE A 100 9.28 -9.15 -9.39
CA PHE A 100 10.61 -9.62 -9.00
C PHE A 100 11.67 -8.53 -9.18
N GLY A 101 12.69 -8.55 -8.32
CA GLY A 101 13.89 -7.72 -8.46
C GLY A 101 15.08 -8.53 -8.95
N GLU A 102 16.12 -7.83 -9.41
CA GLU A 102 17.45 -8.41 -9.71
C GLU A 102 18.42 -8.17 -8.55
N SER A 103 19.48 -8.97 -8.46
CA SER A 103 20.46 -8.96 -7.36
C SER A 103 21.17 -7.62 -7.17
N GLU A 104 21.25 -6.79 -8.21
CA GLU A 104 21.91 -5.48 -8.19
C GLU A 104 20.92 -4.39 -8.62
N GLY A 105 20.15 -3.87 -7.66
CA GLY A 105 19.34 -2.67 -7.89
C GLY A 105 18.07 -2.60 -7.04
N ASN A 106 17.42 -1.44 -7.09
CA ASN A 106 16.11 -1.21 -6.51
C ASN A 106 14.99 -1.25 -7.58
N LYS A 107 15.31 -1.81 -8.75
CA LYS A 107 14.40 -1.91 -9.89
C LYS A 107 13.54 -3.17 -9.77
N MET A 108 12.27 -3.00 -10.08
CA MET A 108 11.29 -4.06 -10.03
C MET A 108 10.80 -4.37 -11.44
N TYR A 109 10.53 -5.64 -11.69
CA TYR A 109 10.17 -6.15 -13.00
C TYR A 109 8.98 -7.09 -12.92
N VAL A 110 8.31 -7.23 -14.06
CA VAL A 110 7.30 -8.25 -14.34
C VAL A 110 7.60 -8.88 -15.70
N TRP A 111 7.09 -10.09 -15.91
CA TRP A 111 7.07 -10.71 -17.23
C TRP A 111 5.71 -10.48 -17.87
N VAL A 112 5.67 -9.77 -19.00
CA VAL A 112 4.46 -9.61 -19.82
C VAL A 112 4.45 -10.64 -20.92
N VAL A 113 3.29 -11.25 -21.16
CA VAL A 113 3.10 -12.30 -22.15
C VAL A 113 2.50 -11.72 -23.42
N GLU A 114 3.25 -11.77 -24.52
CA GLU A 114 2.82 -11.40 -25.87
C GLU A 114 3.19 -12.54 -26.83
N ASP A 115 2.24 -13.00 -27.65
CA ASP A 115 2.45 -14.11 -28.59
C ASP A 115 3.09 -15.38 -27.99
N ASN A 116 2.66 -15.77 -26.78
CA ASN A 116 3.21 -16.86 -25.98
C ASN A 116 4.70 -16.72 -25.65
N LYS A 117 5.25 -15.51 -25.73
CA LYS A 117 6.60 -15.19 -25.27
C LYS A 117 6.56 -14.22 -24.11
N VAL A 118 7.56 -14.31 -23.25
CA VAL A 118 7.70 -13.41 -22.10
C VAL A 118 8.64 -12.27 -22.41
N HIS A 119 8.24 -11.07 -22.00
CA HIS A 119 9.00 -9.83 -22.16
C HIS A 119 9.18 -9.16 -20.80
N LYS A 120 10.43 -8.88 -20.45
CA LYS A 120 10.80 -8.24 -19.20
C LYS A 120 10.41 -6.77 -19.27
N ARG A 121 9.64 -6.34 -18.28
CA ARG A 121 9.11 -4.99 -18.20
C ARG A 121 9.49 -4.39 -16.85
N GLU A 122 10.21 -3.28 -16.88
CA GLU A 122 10.45 -2.50 -15.66
C GLU A 122 9.13 -1.86 -15.20
N VAL A 123 8.87 -1.94 -13.90
CA VAL A 123 7.64 -1.42 -13.28
C VAL A 123 7.95 -0.58 -12.05
N THR A 124 7.11 0.42 -11.82
CA THR A 124 7.14 1.21 -10.58
C THR A 124 6.11 0.63 -9.61
N VAL A 125 6.60 0.03 -8.53
CA VAL A 125 5.78 -0.61 -7.50
C VAL A 125 5.50 0.40 -6.40
N ASN A 126 4.25 0.82 -6.28
CA ASN A 126 3.77 1.51 -5.09
C ASN A 126 3.62 0.49 -3.95
N ALA A 127 3.66 0.97 -2.71
CA ALA A 127 3.78 0.09 -1.55
C ALA A 127 2.75 -1.07 -1.55
N PRO A 128 3.14 -2.27 -1.07
CA PRO A 128 2.28 -3.45 -1.10
C PRO A 128 0.90 -3.17 -0.50
N THR A 129 -0.14 -3.67 -1.15
CA THR A 129 -1.52 -3.54 -0.70
C THR A 129 -2.01 -4.90 -0.16
N GLY A 130 -2.53 -4.92 1.08
CA GLY A 130 -3.20 -6.08 1.65
C GLY A 130 -2.41 -7.41 1.62
N GLU A 131 -3.14 -8.53 1.64
CA GLU A 131 -2.60 -9.90 1.72
C GLU A 131 -2.04 -10.39 0.37
N ALA A 132 -0.89 -9.83 -0.05
CA ALA A 132 -0.09 -10.25 -1.21
C ALA A 132 -0.48 -9.66 -2.59
N GLN A 133 -0.89 -8.39 -2.62
CA GLN A 133 -1.02 -7.62 -3.86
C GLN A 133 0.00 -6.48 -3.93
N ALA A 134 0.36 -6.11 -5.15
CA ALA A 134 1.23 -4.98 -5.46
C ALA A 134 0.48 -4.01 -6.37
N LEU A 135 0.59 -2.72 -6.07
CA LEU A 135 0.02 -1.66 -6.89
C LEU A 135 1.11 -1.13 -7.83
N ILE A 136 0.89 -1.24 -9.13
CA ILE A 136 1.83 -0.80 -10.16
C ILE A 136 1.35 0.53 -10.74
N SER A 137 2.18 1.57 -10.61
CA SER A 137 1.87 2.91 -11.11
C SER A 137 2.39 3.17 -12.52
N GLU A 138 3.44 2.46 -12.94
CA GLU A 138 4.07 2.60 -14.26
C GLU A 138 4.60 1.25 -14.77
N GLY A 139 4.70 1.11 -16.09
CA GLY A 139 5.26 -0.08 -16.75
C GLY A 139 4.23 -1.13 -17.18
N LEU A 140 3.02 -1.08 -16.63
CA LEU A 140 1.90 -1.95 -17.02
C LEU A 140 0.68 -1.16 -17.45
N LYS A 141 -0.10 -1.76 -18.35
CA LYS A 141 -1.42 -1.28 -18.78
C LYS A 141 -2.50 -2.29 -18.38
N PRO A 142 -3.73 -1.84 -18.09
CA PRO A 142 -4.85 -2.74 -17.88
C PRO A 142 -5.05 -3.69 -19.06
N GLY A 143 -5.32 -4.97 -18.75
CA GLY A 143 -5.58 -6.02 -19.74
C GLY A 143 -4.35 -6.77 -20.24
N GLU A 144 -3.14 -6.34 -19.88
CA GLU A 144 -1.92 -7.11 -20.19
C GLU A 144 -1.88 -8.43 -19.38
N LYS A 145 -1.42 -9.49 -20.05
CA LYS A 145 -1.21 -10.79 -19.41
C LYS A 145 0.18 -10.84 -18.80
N ILE A 146 0.29 -11.26 -17.55
CA ILE A 146 1.57 -11.36 -16.83
C ILE A 146 1.80 -12.76 -16.28
N VAL A 147 3.06 -13.11 -16.05
CA VAL A 147 3.43 -14.33 -15.32
C VAL A 147 3.34 -14.08 -13.82
N ILE A 148 2.63 -14.97 -13.10
CA ILE A 148 2.38 -14.84 -11.66
C ILE A 148 3.16 -15.86 -10.80
N ALA A 149 3.86 -16.80 -11.42
CA ALA A 149 4.61 -17.87 -10.75
C ALA A 149 5.80 -18.30 -11.60
N GLY A 150 6.90 -18.71 -10.95
CA GLY A 150 8.12 -19.13 -11.66
C GLY A 150 8.90 -17.98 -12.29
N VAL A 151 8.69 -16.73 -11.85
CA VAL A 151 9.29 -15.53 -12.45
C VAL A 151 10.83 -15.55 -12.52
N TYR A 152 11.50 -16.26 -11.61
CA TYR A 152 12.97 -16.41 -11.62
C TYR A 152 13.48 -17.55 -12.52
N GLN A 153 12.59 -18.33 -13.13
CA GLN A 153 12.93 -19.46 -14.00
C GLN A 153 12.90 -19.07 -15.48
N LEU A 154 12.45 -17.86 -15.78
CA LEU A 154 12.22 -17.36 -17.14
C LEU A 154 13.35 -16.43 -17.60
N VAL A 155 13.58 -16.40 -18.92
CA VAL A 155 14.46 -15.44 -19.59
C VAL A 155 13.74 -14.68 -20.71
N GLU A 156 14.29 -13.54 -21.12
CA GLU A 156 13.71 -12.69 -22.17
C GLU A 156 13.45 -13.47 -23.47
N GLY A 157 12.24 -13.34 -24.01
CA GLY A 157 11.82 -13.97 -25.26
C GLY A 157 11.53 -15.46 -25.17
N GLU A 158 11.58 -16.05 -23.96
CA GLU A 158 11.26 -17.45 -23.74
C GLU A 158 9.82 -17.75 -24.10
N SER A 159 9.61 -18.87 -24.81
CA SER A 159 8.27 -19.31 -25.18
C SER A 159 7.63 -20.08 -24.03
N ILE A 160 6.43 -19.69 -23.64
CA ILE A 160 5.70 -20.28 -22.53
C ILE A 160 4.41 -20.93 -23.02
N THR A 161 3.90 -21.86 -22.23
CA THR A 161 2.53 -22.36 -22.37
C THR A 161 1.75 -21.90 -21.17
N THR A 162 0.63 -21.23 -21.40
CA THR A 162 -0.26 -20.80 -20.32
C THR A 162 -0.92 -22.03 -19.71
N VAL A 163 -0.94 -22.09 -18.38
CA VAL A 163 -1.69 -23.11 -17.64
C VAL A 163 -2.90 -22.38 -17.06
N ASP A 164 -4.08 -22.67 -17.59
CA ASP A 164 -5.31 -22.12 -17.03
C ASP A 164 -5.52 -22.68 -15.62
N ARG A 165 -5.97 -21.81 -14.71
CA ARG A 165 -6.24 -22.13 -13.32
C ARG A 165 -7.73 -22.27 -13.09
#